data_AF-A0A973UXL6-F1
#
_entry.id   AF-A0A973UXL6-F1
#
_cell.length_a   1.000
_cell.length_b   1.000
_cell.length_c   1.000
_cell.angle_alpha   90.00
_cell.angle_beta   90.00
_cell.angle_gamma   90.00
#
_symmetry.space_group_name_H-M   'P 1'
#
loop_
_entity.id
_entity.type
_entity.pdbx_description
1 polymer ?
#
loop_
_entity_poly.entity_id
_entity_poly.type
_entity_poly.pdbx_seq_one_letter_code
_entity_poly.pdbx_strand_id
1 'polypeptide(L)'
;MWPFKKSQAKAAPEHYLVILGRARELATEESWRRFNALTEINPHPLFGHEQMQDNLMKKWGGSNEEMFEFARTRAAACPGTHVPLIVVRAHLEYAHARAHREDE
;
A
#
# COMPACT_ATOMS: atom_id res chain seq x y z
N MET A 1 -13.07 -28.73 -5.24
CA MET A 1 -13.42 -27.44 -4.58
C MET A 1 -12.12 -26.67 -4.35
N TRP A 2 -11.85 -25.62 -5.13
CA TRP A 2 -10.54 -24.96 -5.17
C TRP A 2 -10.35 -23.98 -3.99
N PRO A 3 -9.26 -24.07 -3.19
CA PRO A 3 -9.12 -23.34 -1.92
C PRO A 3 -8.93 -21.80 -2.04
N PHE A 4 -8.60 -21.27 -3.24
CA PHE A 4 -8.34 -19.83 -3.43
C PHE A 4 -9.51 -18.90 -3.07
N LYS A 5 -10.77 -19.33 -3.23
CA LYS A 5 -11.94 -18.44 -3.05
C LYS A 5 -12.14 -17.98 -1.60
N LYS A 6 -11.71 -18.74 -0.60
CA LYS A 6 -11.97 -18.40 0.81
C LYS A 6 -10.99 -17.36 1.40
N SER A 7 -9.76 -17.30 0.91
CA SER A 7 -8.73 -16.35 1.38
C SER A 7 -9.03 -14.91 0.91
N GLN A 8 -9.46 -14.75 -0.35
CA GLN A 8 -9.84 -13.46 -0.93
C GLN A 8 -11.01 -12.78 -0.19
N ALA A 9 -11.99 -13.56 0.27
CA ALA A 9 -13.20 -13.04 0.92
C ALA A 9 -12.94 -12.39 2.30
N LYS A 10 -11.88 -12.80 3.02
CA LYS A 10 -11.51 -12.19 4.30
C LYS A 10 -10.62 -10.96 4.16
N ALA A 11 -9.84 -10.85 3.09
CA ALA A 11 -8.96 -9.70 2.85
C ALA A 11 -9.71 -8.42 2.42
N ALA A 12 -10.99 -8.53 2.02
CA ALA A 12 -11.81 -7.43 1.55
C ALA A 12 -12.22 -6.41 2.65
N PRO A 13 -12.60 -6.76 3.89
CA PRO A 13 -12.84 -5.76 4.93
C PRO A 13 -11.55 -5.15 5.53
N GLU A 14 -10.48 -5.94 5.61
CA GLU A 14 -9.25 -5.56 6.34
C GLU A 14 -8.50 -4.38 5.69
N HIS A 15 -8.58 -4.23 4.37
CA HIS A 15 -7.97 -3.08 3.68
C HIS A 15 -8.63 -1.75 4.05
N TYR A 16 -9.92 -1.75 4.39
CA TYR A 16 -10.60 -0.53 4.86
C TYR A 16 -10.06 -0.09 6.21
N LEU A 17 -9.57 -1.02 7.04
CA LEU A 17 -8.93 -0.67 8.30
C LEU A 17 -7.62 0.11 8.07
N VAL A 18 -6.87 -0.20 7.00
CA VAL A 18 -5.66 0.57 6.64
C VAL A 18 -6.04 2.00 6.23
N ILE A 19 -7.07 2.17 5.40
CA ILE A 19 -7.60 3.48 4.99
C ILE A 19 -8.09 4.29 6.20
N LEU A 20 -8.89 3.66 7.05
CA LEU A 20 -9.48 4.30 8.22
C LEU A 20 -8.40 4.69 9.25
N GLY A 21 -7.25 4.02 9.26
CA GLY A 21 -6.11 4.43 10.08
C GLY A 21 -5.60 5.81 9.70
N ARG A 22 -5.37 6.03 8.40
CA ARG A 22 -4.98 7.34 7.84
C ARG A 22 -6.06 8.40 8.06
N ALA A 23 -7.32 8.08 7.76
CA ALA A 23 -8.43 9.03 7.92
C ALA A 23 -8.68 9.46 9.39
N ARG A 24 -8.22 8.64 10.34
CA ARG A 24 -8.30 8.89 11.79
C ARG A 24 -7.00 9.48 12.36
N GLU A 25 -6.03 9.81 11.49
CA GLU A 25 -4.72 10.33 11.86
C GLU A 25 -4.00 9.45 12.91
N LEU A 26 -4.17 8.12 12.80
CA LEU A 26 -3.47 7.20 13.68
C LEU A 26 -1.98 7.20 13.36
N ALA A 27 -1.16 6.92 14.38
CA ALA A 27 0.28 6.81 14.22
C ALA A 27 0.67 5.78 13.15
N THR A 28 1.79 6.03 12.46
CA THR A 28 2.34 5.16 11.40
C THR A 28 2.46 3.69 11.83
N GLU A 29 2.80 3.44 13.10
CA GLU A 29 2.87 2.10 13.69
C GLU A 29 1.55 1.32 13.56
N GLU A 30 0.41 1.99 13.71
CA GLU A 30 -0.90 1.35 13.60
C GLU A 30 -1.23 0.98 12.14
N SER A 31 -0.77 1.80 11.18
CA SER A 31 -0.86 1.49 9.75
C SER A 31 -0.06 0.23 9.42
N TRP A 32 1.17 0.12 9.93
CA TRP A 32 2.00 -1.08 9.78
C TRP A 32 1.38 -2.31 10.44
N ARG A 33 0.87 -2.17 11.68
CA ARG A 33 0.22 -3.28 12.39
C ARG A 33 -0.96 -3.83 11.59
N ARG A 34 -1.82 -2.96 11.04
CA ARG A 34 -2.97 -3.36 10.22
C ARG A 34 -2.55 -3.96 8.88
N PHE A 35 -1.56 -3.38 8.22
CA PHE A 35 -1.02 -3.92 6.97
C PHE A 35 -0.43 -5.32 7.17
N ASN A 36 0.35 -5.52 8.24
CA ASN A 36 0.92 -6.82 8.57
C ASN A 36 -0.17 -7.87 8.79
N ALA A 37 -1.19 -7.57 9.60
CA ALA A 37 -2.33 -8.45 9.82
C ALA A 37 -3.08 -8.80 8.51
N LEU A 38 -3.25 -7.84 7.60
CA LEU A 38 -3.81 -8.09 6.27
C LEU A 38 -2.93 -9.07 5.47
N THR A 39 -1.60 -8.86 5.47
CA THR A 39 -0.67 -9.69 4.68
C THR A 39 -0.50 -11.10 5.24
N GLU A 40 -0.74 -11.32 6.53
CA GLU A 40 -0.79 -12.65 7.15
C GLU A 40 -1.99 -13.47 6.62
N ILE A 41 -3.12 -12.83 6.34
CA ILE A 41 -4.32 -13.48 5.78
C ILE A 41 -4.16 -13.77 4.28
N ASN A 42 -3.65 -12.78 3.55
CA ASN A 42 -3.37 -12.86 2.13
C ASN A 42 -2.18 -11.94 1.83
N PRO A 43 -1.04 -12.45 1.35
CA PRO A 43 0.14 -11.62 1.08
C PRO A 43 0.01 -10.78 -0.20
N HIS A 44 -0.92 -11.12 -1.11
CA HIS A 44 -1.01 -10.55 -2.46
C HIS A 44 -2.16 -9.56 -2.75
N PRO A 45 -2.95 -9.02 -1.79
CA PRO A 45 -4.10 -8.19 -2.10
C PRO A 45 -3.61 -6.80 -2.53
N LEU A 46 -3.55 -6.55 -3.85
CA LEU A 46 -3.03 -5.30 -4.43
C LEU A 46 -3.55 -4.06 -3.69
N PHE A 47 -4.86 -3.98 -3.47
CA PHE A 47 -5.47 -2.83 -2.82
C PHE A 47 -4.90 -2.57 -1.41
N GLY A 48 -4.58 -3.61 -0.64
CA GLY A 48 -3.93 -3.47 0.65
C GLY A 48 -2.54 -2.82 0.56
N HIS A 49 -1.76 -3.23 -0.44
CA HIS A 49 -0.44 -2.63 -0.70
C HIS A 49 -0.57 -1.19 -1.20
N GLU A 50 -1.58 -0.88 -2.03
CA GLU A 50 -1.85 0.50 -2.47
C GLU A 50 -2.20 1.41 -1.28
N GLN A 51 -3.03 0.94 -0.34
CA GLN A 51 -3.40 1.74 0.82
C GLN A 51 -2.24 1.96 1.78
N MET A 52 -1.38 0.96 1.99
CA MET A 52 -0.17 1.14 2.78
C MET A 52 0.83 2.06 2.07
N GLN A 53 0.98 1.94 0.75
CA GLN A 53 1.81 2.85 -0.04
C GLN A 53 1.34 4.31 0.10
N ASP A 54 0.03 4.55 0.06
CA ASP A 54 -0.54 5.89 0.26
C ASP A 54 -0.17 6.46 1.62
N ASN A 55 -0.16 5.66 2.69
CA ASN A 55 0.25 6.11 4.02
C ASN A 55 1.73 6.56 4.06
N LEU A 56 2.56 6.04 3.17
CA LEU A 56 3.99 6.37 3.09
C LEU A 56 4.28 7.51 2.10
N MET A 57 3.28 8.01 1.36
CA MET A 57 3.48 9.13 0.43
C MET A 57 3.77 10.42 1.20
N LYS A 58 4.61 11.27 0.60
CA LYS A 58 4.96 12.59 1.15
C LYS A 58 3.75 13.46 1.50
N LYS A 59 2.71 13.46 0.67
CA LYS A 59 1.48 14.26 0.91
C LYS A 59 0.64 13.78 2.10
N TRP A 60 0.92 12.58 2.61
CA TRP A 60 0.21 11.96 3.73
C TRP A 60 1.11 11.76 4.96
N GLY A 61 2.24 12.48 5.03
CA GLY A 61 3.13 12.49 6.20
C GLY A 61 4.33 11.54 6.12
N GLY A 62 4.51 10.80 5.02
CA GLY A 62 5.71 10.00 4.76
C GLY A 62 6.76 10.73 3.90
N SER A 63 7.50 9.97 3.11
CA SER A 63 8.56 10.45 2.22
C SER A 63 8.59 9.69 0.89
N ASN A 64 9.26 10.26 -0.12
CA ASN A 64 9.42 9.56 -1.39
C ASN A 64 10.27 8.30 -1.21
N GLU A 65 11.28 8.40 -0.36
CA GLU A 65 12.22 7.34 0.00
C GLU A 65 11.47 6.15 0.60
N GLU A 66 10.61 6.39 1.61
CA GLU A 66 9.77 5.34 2.23
C GLU A 66 8.78 4.73 1.23
N MET A 67 8.12 5.54 0.40
CA MET A 67 7.20 5.06 -0.63
C MET A 67 7.91 4.13 -1.63
N PHE A 68 9.08 4.54 -2.15
CA PHE A 68 9.82 3.75 -3.13
C PHE A 68 10.44 2.50 -2.53
N GLU A 69 10.98 2.59 -1.31
CA GLU A 69 11.52 1.44 -0.61
C GLU A 69 10.43 0.39 -0.40
N PHE A 70 9.29 0.78 0.18
CA PHE A 70 8.14 -0.10 0.35
C PHE A 70 7.72 -0.77 -0.97
N ALA A 71 7.55 0.01 -2.04
CA ALA A 71 7.12 -0.51 -3.33
C ALA A 71 8.10 -1.57 -3.88
N ARG A 72 9.41 -1.31 -3.81
CA ARG A 72 10.45 -2.24 -4.28
C ARG A 72 10.50 -3.50 -3.43
N THR A 73 10.50 -3.36 -2.10
CA THR A 73 10.53 -4.50 -1.17
C THR A 73 9.35 -5.43 -1.40
N ARG A 74 8.13 -4.88 -1.50
CA ARG A 74 6.91 -5.68 -1.70
C ARG A 74 6.83 -6.28 -3.10
N ALA A 75 7.27 -5.57 -4.14
CA ALA A 75 7.34 -6.13 -5.48
C ALA A 75 8.30 -7.33 -5.56
N ALA A 76 9.48 -7.23 -4.95
CA ALA A 76 10.46 -8.31 -4.88
C ALA A 76 9.95 -9.52 -4.08
N ALA A 77 9.18 -9.27 -3.01
CA ALA A 77 8.60 -10.32 -2.17
C ALA A 77 7.39 -11.04 -2.80
N CYS A 78 6.74 -10.44 -3.81
CA CYS A 78 5.51 -10.97 -4.42
C CYS A 78 5.59 -11.06 -5.96
N PRO A 79 6.61 -11.72 -6.54
CA PRO A 79 6.74 -11.85 -7.99
C PRO A 79 5.58 -12.67 -8.58
N GLY A 80 5.22 -12.39 -9.84
CA GLY A 80 4.13 -13.10 -10.53
C GLY A 80 2.71 -12.75 -10.05
N THR A 81 2.57 -11.71 -9.22
CA THR A 81 1.28 -11.20 -8.74
C THR A 81 1.01 -9.79 -9.30
N HIS A 82 -0.08 -9.16 -8.86
CA HIS A 82 -0.35 -7.75 -9.18
C HIS A 82 0.39 -6.76 -8.27
N VAL A 83 0.96 -7.20 -7.14
CA VAL A 83 1.67 -6.33 -6.18
C VAL A 83 2.74 -5.45 -6.84
N PRO A 84 3.56 -5.93 -7.81
CA PRO A 84 4.55 -5.09 -8.48
C PRO A 84 4.02 -3.81 -9.16
N LEU A 85 2.71 -3.69 -9.40
CA LEU A 85 2.09 -2.47 -9.94
C LEU A 85 2.28 -1.24 -9.04
N ILE A 86 2.48 -1.43 -7.73
CA ILE A 86 2.73 -0.32 -6.80
C ILE A 86 4.05 0.42 -7.07
N VAL A 87 5.02 -0.22 -7.75
CA VAL A 87 6.25 0.45 -8.21
C VAL A 87 5.93 1.48 -9.29
N VAL A 88 5.09 1.10 -10.27
CA VAL A 88 4.60 2.02 -11.31
C VAL A 88 3.81 3.16 -10.67
N ARG A 89 2.93 2.83 -9.72
CA ARG A 89 2.15 3.82 -8.96
C ARG A 89 3.03 4.81 -8.21
N ALA A 90 4.16 4.36 -7.63
CA ALA A 90 5.13 5.23 -6.95
C ALA A 90 5.75 6.24 -7.93
N HIS A 91 6.10 5.79 -9.13
CA HIS A 91 6.62 6.68 -10.18
C HIS A 91 5.59 7.68 -10.67
N LEU A 92 4.32 7.26 -10.85
CA LEU A 92 3.23 8.17 -11.21
C LEU A 92 3.02 9.24 -10.14
N GLU A 93 2.92 8.86 -8.87
CA GLU A 93 2.79 9.82 -7.77
C GLU A 93 3.97 10.80 -7.71
N TYR A 94 5.20 10.30 -7.84
CA TYR A 94 6.39 11.15 -7.84
C TYR A 94 6.39 12.16 -8.99
N ALA A 95 6.00 11.73 -10.20
CA ALA A 95 5.87 12.62 -11.35
C ALA A 95 4.78 13.69 -11.13
N HIS A 96 3.61 13.28 -10.63
CA HIS A 96 2.51 14.20 -10.30
C HIS A 96 2.94 15.25 -9.26
N ALA A 97 3.61 14.83 -8.17
CA ALA A 97 4.09 15.72 -7.13
C ALA A 97 5.22 16.66 -7.59
N ARG A 98 5.92 16.32 -8.68
CA ARG A 98 6.91 17.21 -9.31
C ARG A 98 6.24 18.26 -10.18
N ALA A 99 5.31 17.85 -11.04
CA ALA A 99 4.57 18.77 -11.91
C ALA A 99 3.85 19.85 -11.09
N HIS A 100 3.15 19.47 -10.01
CA HIS A 100 2.47 20.43 -9.14
C HIS A 100 3.39 21.42 -8.42
N ARG A 101 4.69 21.14 -8.25
CA ARG A 101 5.66 22.08 -7.67
C ARG A 101 6.22 23.08 -8.67
N GLU A 102 6.08 22.81 -9.96
CA GLU A 102 6.54 23.69 -11.03
C GLU A 102 5.46 24.75 -11.38
N ASP A 103 4.23 24.59 -10.83
CA ASP A 103 3.07 25.47 -11.02
C ASP A 103 2.85 26.50 -9.88
N GLU A 104 3.66 26.47 -8.80
CA GLU A 104 3.63 27.38 -7.64
C GLU A 104 4.78 28.42 -7.68
#